data_AF-A0A0M7BBL1-F1
#
_entry.id   AF-A0A0M7BBL1-F1
#
_cell.length_a   1.000
_cell.length_b   1.000
_cell.length_c   1.000
_cell.angle_alpha   90.00
_cell.angle_beta   90.00
_cell.angle_gamma   90.00
#
_symmetry.space_group_name_H-M   'P 1'
#
loop_
_entity.id
_entity.type
_entity.pdbx_description
1 polymer ?
#
loop_
_entity_poly.entity_id
_entity_poly.type
_entity_poly.pdbx_seq_one_letter_code
_entity_poly.pdbx_strand_id
1 'polypeptide(L)'
;MADETRRRYLFVAIDRATRWVFIRVFPAKTAANARRFLRDLERACPIRIRTILTDNGKEFTDRLFGLRKRTATGEHAFDALCAALDIDHRLTPPKSPQTNGMVARFNGRIEEVLQSHHFRSGEDLETTLHRYVWLYNQQLPQAALASKAPLQAMKDWHKIKPELFKKQPYYLPGCDS
;
A
#
# COMPACT_ATOMS: atom_id res chain seq x y z
N MET A 1 -17.34 -13.68 -8.54
CA MET A 1 -18.59 -12.91 -8.62
C MET A 1 -19.22 -13.20 -9.97
N ALA A 2 -20.55 -13.11 -10.09
CA ALA A 2 -21.26 -13.57 -11.29
C ALA A 2 -20.88 -12.78 -12.56
N ASP A 3 -20.35 -11.57 -12.41
CA ASP A 3 -19.94 -10.65 -13.47
C ASP A 3 -18.43 -10.70 -13.79
N GLU A 4 -17.62 -11.46 -13.03
CA GLU A 4 -16.16 -11.47 -13.17
C GLU A 4 -15.60 -12.79 -13.69
N THR A 5 -15.03 -12.73 -14.89
CA THR A 5 -14.31 -13.84 -15.54
C THR A 5 -12.79 -13.75 -15.39
N ARG A 6 -12.28 -12.67 -14.80
CA ARG A 6 -10.84 -12.39 -14.67
C ARG A 6 -10.45 -12.09 -13.22
N ARG A 7 -9.19 -12.34 -12.89
CA ARG A 7 -8.64 -12.02 -11.56
C ARG A 7 -8.40 -10.51 -11.45
N ARG A 8 -8.70 -9.95 -10.28
CA ARG A 8 -8.25 -8.61 -9.86
C ARG A 8 -7.14 -8.73 -8.82
N TYR A 9 -6.37 -7.66 -8.68
CA TYR A 9 -5.20 -7.59 -7.83
C TYR A 9 -5.28 -6.36 -6.94
N LEU A 10 -5.24 -6.58 -5.63
CA LEU A 10 -5.17 -5.54 -4.63
C LEU A 10 -3.70 -5.16 -4.38
N PHE A 11 -3.39 -3.88 -4.57
CA PHE A 11 -2.12 -3.29 -4.16
C PHE A 11 -2.33 -2.56 -2.84
N VAL A 12 -1.44 -2.80 -1.87
CA VAL A 12 -1.53 -2.27 -0.51
C VAL A 12 -0.21 -1.62 -0.13
N ALA A 13 -0.28 -0.41 0.42
CA ALA A 13 0.82 0.24 1.11
C ALA A 13 0.42 0.49 2.56
N ILE A 14 1.35 0.29 3.48
CA ILE A 14 1.16 0.57 4.90
C ILE A 14 2.34 1.35 5.45
N ASP A 15 2.07 2.49 6.06
CA ASP A 15 3.09 3.27 6.75
C ASP A 15 3.52 2.56 8.05
N ARG A 16 4.84 2.51 8.28
CA ARG A 16 5.40 1.77 9.42
C ARG A 16 5.21 2.49 10.76
N ALA A 17 5.12 3.81 10.78
CA ALA A 17 5.02 4.59 12.00
C ALA A 17 3.56 4.76 12.46
N THR A 18 2.68 5.11 11.52
CA THR A 18 1.28 5.47 11.78
C THR A 18 0.30 4.34 11.48
N ARG A 19 0.76 3.25 10.83
CA ARG A 19 -0.09 2.17 10.29
C ARG A 19 -1.09 2.63 9.23
N TRP A 20 -0.98 3.85 8.72
CA TRP A 20 -1.91 4.33 7.70
C TRP A 20 -1.82 3.48 6.44
N VAL A 21 -2.97 3.07 5.91
CA VAL A 21 -3.07 2.17 4.77
C VAL A 21 -3.63 2.89 3.55
N PHE A 22 -3.06 2.57 2.39
CA PHE A 22 -3.57 2.97 1.10
C PHE A 22 -3.72 1.76 0.18
N ILE A 23 -4.80 1.73 -0.60
CA ILE A 23 -5.09 0.64 -1.53
C ILE A 23 -5.51 1.12 -2.92
N ARG A 24 -5.29 0.25 -3.90
CA ARG A 24 -5.91 0.29 -5.24
C ARG A 24 -6.17 -1.13 -5.73
N VAL A 25 -7.23 -1.30 -6.51
CA VAL A 25 -7.53 -2.54 -7.22
C VAL A 25 -7.18 -2.38 -8.70
N PHE A 26 -6.50 -3.36 -9.28
CA PHE A 26 -6.14 -3.38 -10.70
C PHE A 26 -6.50 -4.71 -11.37
N PRO A 27 -6.76 -4.72 -12.69
CA PRO A 27 -7.07 -5.95 -13.42
C PRO A 27 -5.85 -6.86 -13.64
N ALA A 28 -4.63 -6.39 -13.36
CA ALA A 28 -3.41 -7.16 -13.57
C ALA A 28 -2.28 -6.74 -12.62
N LYS A 29 -1.42 -7.70 -12.28
CA LYS A 29 -0.21 -7.48 -11.47
C LYS A 29 1.00 -7.16 -12.37
N THR A 30 1.10 -5.90 -12.81
CA THR A 30 2.11 -5.43 -13.78
C THR A 30 2.94 -4.27 -13.24
N ALA A 31 4.13 -4.06 -13.79
CA ALA A 31 4.98 -2.90 -13.46
C ALA A 31 4.29 -1.56 -13.76
N ALA A 32 3.47 -1.49 -14.82
CA ALA A 32 2.69 -0.29 -15.13
C ALA A 32 1.66 0.04 -14.04
N ASN A 33 0.97 -0.97 -13.51
CA ASN A 33 0.01 -0.79 -12.42
C ASN A 33 0.71 -0.49 -11.10
N ALA A 34 1.86 -1.10 -10.80
CA ALA A 34 2.68 -0.75 -9.65
C ALA A 34 3.16 0.71 -9.71
N ARG A 35 3.58 1.18 -10.89
CA ARG A 35 3.97 2.58 -11.11
C ARG A 35 2.78 3.53 -10.90
N ARG A 36 1.60 3.18 -11.41
CA ARG A 36 0.37 3.96 -11.19
C ARG A 36 0.00 3.99 -9.71
N PHE A 37 0.08 2.85 -9.03
CA PHE A 37 -0.13 2.75 -7.58
C PHE A 37 0.79 3.70 -6.80
N LEU A 38 2.08 3.73 -7.13
CA LEU A 38 3.04 4.64 -6.49
C LEU A 38 2.68 6.12 -6.72
N ARG A 39 2.30 6.51 -7.94
CA ARG A 39 1.85 7.89 -8.20
C ARG A 39 0.63 8.27 -7.37
N ASP A 40 -0.37 7.39 -7.31
CA ASP A 40 -1.58 7.62 -6.54
C ASP A 40 -1.28 7.67 -5.03
N LEU A 41 -0.40 6.79 -4.55
CA LEU A 41 0.07 6.75 -3.16
C LEU A 41 0.82 8.04 -2.81
N GLU A 42 1.75 8.48 -3.65
CA GLU A 42 2.50 9.72 -3.45
C GLU A 42 1.51 10.88 -3.34
N ARG A 43 0.57 11.02 -4.27
CA ARG A 43 -0.44 12.08 -4.23
C ARG A 43 -1.27 12.04 -2.95
N ALA A 44 -1.73 10.85 -2.55
CA ALA A 44 -2.62 10.67 -1.41
C ALA A 44 -1.92 10.87 -0.05
N CYS A 45 -0.70 10.35 0.10
CA CYS A 45 0.01 10.29 1.37
C CYS A 45 0.35 11.70 1.91
N PRO A 46 -0.06 12.04 3.15
CA PRO A 46 0.34 13.32 3.77
C PRO A 46 1.84 13.39 4.13
N ILE A 47 2.45 12.22 4.39
CA ILE A 47 3.85 12.08 4.79
C ILE A 47 4.75 12.11 3.54
N ARG A 48 5.91 12.76 3.65
CA ARG A 48 6.97 12.65 2.64
C ARG A 48 7.54 11.24 2.66
N ILE A 49 7.31 10.49 1.58
CA ILE A 49 7.77 9.11 1.45
C ILE A 49 9.27 9.15 1.16
N ARG A 50 10.11 8.75 2.12
CA ARG A 50 11.57 8.69 1.91
C ARG A 50 12.02 7.33 1.40
N THR A 51 11.32 6.27 1.80
CA THR A 51 11.73 4.90 1.52
C THR A 51 10.50 4.03 1.29
N ILE A 52 10.55 3.21 0.24
CA ILE A 52 9.56 2.16 -0.01
C ILE A 52 10.25 0.82 0.08
N LEU A 53 9.62 -0.11 0.80
CA LEU A 53 10.06 -1.50 0.88
C LEU A 53 9.05 -2.39 0.16
N THR A 54 9.51 -3.12 -0.85
CA THR A 54 8.69 -4.11 -1.58
C THR A 54 9.29 -5.51 -1.46
N ASP A 55 8.52 -6.53 -1.84
CA ASP A 55 9.10 -7.83 -2.12
C ASP A 55 9.78 -7.85 -3.49
N ASN A 56 10.24 -9.03 -3.89
CA ASN A 56 10.94 -9.20 -5.15
C ASN A 56 9.99 -9.58 -6.30
N GLY A 57 8.74 -9.11 -6.24
CA GLY A 57 7.76 -9.27 -7.32
C GLY A 57 8.22 -8.57 -8.60
N LYS A 58 7.92 -9.19 -9.75
CA LYS A 58 8.29 -8.68 -11.09
C LYS A 58 7.61 -7.35 -11.42
N GLU A 59 6.58 -6.99 -10.69
CA GLU A 59 5.89 -5.70 -10.76
C GLU A 59 6.65 -4.57 -10.06
N PHE A 60 7.60 -4.87 -9.17
CA PHE A 60 8.37 -3.88 -8.42
C PHE A 60 9.85 -3.83 -8.83
N THR A 61 10.41 -4.93 -9.34
CA THR A 61 11.83 -4.99 -9.71
C THR A 61 12.09 -5.98 -10.84
N ASP A 62 13.19 -5.78 -11.56
CA ASP A 62 13.74 -6.73 -12.53
C ASP A 62 14.72 -7.72 -11.89
N ARG A 63 14.92 -7.65 -10.57
CA ARG A 63 15.72 -8.60 -9.80
C ARG A 63 15.14 -10.00 -9.88
N LEU A 64 15.92 -10.95 -10.39
CA LEU A 64 15.54 -12.36 -10.47
C LEU A 64 16.17 -13.18 -9.33
N PHE A 65 15.38 -14.10 -8.78
CA PHE A 65 15.78 -15.08 -7.77
C PHE A 65 15.76 -16.51 -8.33
N GLY A 66 16.54 -17.41 -7.72
CA GLY A 66 16.68 -18.80 -8.18
C GLY A 66 17.82 -18.99 -9.18
N LEU A 67 17.66 -19.94 -10.12
CA LEU A 67 18.69 -20.34 -11.10
C LEU A 67 19.19 -19.20 -12.02
N ARG A 68 18.47 -18.08 -12.09
CA ARG A 68 18.83 -16.89 -12.87
C ARG A 68 19.04 -15.67 -11.96
N LYS A 69 19.89 -15.79 -10.94
CA LYS A 69 20.19 -14.70 -9.99
C LYS A 69 20.74 -13.49 -10.74
N ARG A 70 20.01 -12.38 -10.74
CA ARG A 70 20.45 -11.09 -11.30
C ARG A 70 20.32 -10.01 -10.22
N THR A 71 21.28 -9.09 -10.14
CA THR A 71 21.15 -7.88 -9.33
C THR A 71 20.09 -6.97 -9.92
N ALA A 72 19.37 -6.22 -9.09
CA ALA A 72 18.45 -5.19 -9.58
C ALA A 72 19.25 -4.17 -10.40
N THR A 73 18.77 -3.81 -11.59
CA THR A 73 19.48 -2.85 -12.45
C THR A 73 19.23 -1.41 -12.03
N GLY A 74 18.11 -1.15 -11.35
CA GLY A 74 17.60 0.20 -11.11
C GLY A 74 16.90 0.82 -12.33
N GLU A 75 16.86 0.13 -13.47
CA GLU A 75 16.21 0.60 -14.70
C GLU A 75 14.74 0.18 -14.80
N HIS A 76 14.26 -0.64 -13.86
CA HIS A 76 12.88 -1.06 -13.81
C HIS A 76 11.94 0.16 -13.66
N ALA A 77 10.79 0.15 -14.34
CA ALA A 77 9.90 1.32 -14.39
C ALA A 77 9.41 1.81 -13.01
N PHE A 78 9.39 0.92 -12.01
CA PHE A 78 9.11 1.29 -10.62
C PHE A 78 10.30 1.97 -9.95
N ASP A 79 11.52 1.42 -10.11
CA ASP A 79 12.77 2.02 -9.62
C ASP A 79 12.98 3.42 -10.20
N ALA A 80 12.77 3.58 -11.51
CA ALA A 80 12.88 4.87 -12.19
C ALA A 80 11.90 5.93 -11.64
N LEU A 81 10.66 5.52 -11.29
CA LEU A 81 9.71 6.44 -10.67
C LEU A 81 10.11 6.77 -9.22
N CYS A 82 10.58 5.80 -8.45
CA CYS A 82 11.10 6.04 -7.10
C CYS A 82 12.24 7.07 -7.14
N ALA A 83 13.21 6.90 -8.04
CA ALA A 83 14.31 7.86 -8.23
C ALA A 83 13.80 9.27 -8.61
N ALA A 84 12.85 9.36 -9.54
CA ALA A 84 12.26 10.64 -9.95
C ALA A 84 11.49 11.36 -8.83
N LEU A 85 11.03 10.63 -7.81
CA LEU A 85 10.33 11.14 -6.64
C LEU A 85 11.24 11.30 -5.40
N ASP A 86 12.56 11.09 -5.54
CA ASP A 86 13.53 11.06 -4.43
C ASP A 86 13.16 10.03 -3.33
N ILE A 87 12.70 8.86 -3.76
CA ILE A 87 12.31 7.74 -2.89
C ILE A 87 13.37 6.63 -3.00
N ASP A 88 13.96 6.26 -1.86
CA ASP A 88 14.84 5.10 -1.76
C ASP A 88 14.02 3.79 -1.86
N HIS A 89 14.18 3.05 -2.95
CA HIS A 89 13.50 1.76 -3.13
C HIS A 89 14.34 0.61 -2.60
N ARG A 90 13.80 -0.08 -1.59
CA ARG A 90 14.42 -1.24 -0.95
C ARG A 90 13.63 -2.49 -1.23
N LEU A 91 14.35 -3.59 -1.39
CA LEU A 91 13.78 -4.92 -1.55
C LEU A 91 13.94 -5.72 -0.26
N THR A 92 12.93 -6.50 0.10
CA THR A 92 13.08 -7.46 1.20
C THR A 92 14.18 -8.47 0.87
N PRO A 93 14.96 -8.91 1.88
CA PRO A 93 15.89 -9.99 1.67
C PRO A 93 15.15 -11.27 1.27
N PRO A 94 15.72 -12.09 0.36
CA PRO A 94 15.13 -13.37 0.03
C PRO A 94 14.93 -14.23 1.28
N LYS A 95 13.78 -14.91 1.35
CA LYS A 95 13.40 -15.80 2.47
C LYS A 95 13.29 -15.09 3.83
N SER A 96 12.93 -13.81 3.86
CA SER A 96 12.65 -13.06 5.11
C SER A 96 11.16 -12.71 5.26
N PRO A 97 10.29 -13.69 5.59
CA PRO A 97 8.84 -13.49 5.69
C PRO A 97 8.44 -12.43 6.73
N GLN A 98 9.30 -12.18 7.73
CA GLN A 98 9.05 -11.22 8.80
C GLN A 98 9.09 -9.76 8.33
N THR A 99 9.87 -9.44 7.30
CA THR A 99 10.10 -8.03 6.88
C THR A 99 8.85 -7.38 6.28
N ASN A 100 7.91 -8.20 5.77
CA ASN A 100 6.60 -7.80 5.26
C ASN A 100 5.44 -8.14 6.21
N GLY A 101 5.71 -8.43 7.49
CA GLY A 101 4.68 -8.85 8.44
C GLY A 101 3.53 -7.86 8.64
N MET A 102 3.76 -6.56 8.45
CA MET A 102 2.73 -5.53 8.59
C MET A 102 1.70 -5.61 7.46
N VAL A 103 2.15 -5.69 6.20
CA VAL A 103 1.25 -5.83 5.05
C VAL A 103 0.60 -7.21 5.04
N ALA A 104 1.32 -8.27 5.45
CA ALA A 104 0.75 -9.61 5.58
C ALA A 104 -0.40 -9.64 6.60
N ARG A 105 -0.22 -9.02 7.77
CA ARG A 105 -1.29 -8.91 8.78
C ARG A 105 -2.49 -8.11 8.27
N PHE A 106 -2.24 -7.01 7.55
CA PHE A 106 -3.33 -6.23 6.97
C PHE A 106 -4.08 -7.04 5.90
N ASN A 107 -3.36 -7.77 5.05
CA ASN A 107 -3.95 -8.66 4.04
C ASN A 107 -4.82 -9.75 4.68
N GLY A 108 -4.41 -10.32 5.83
CA GLY A 108 -5.26 -11.26 6.58
C GLY A 108 -6.59 -10.63 7.02
N ARG A 109 -6.60 -9.37 7.45
CA ARG A 109 -7.85 -8.66 7.77
C ARG A 109 -8.72 -8.40 6.55
N ILE A 110 -8.10 -8.11 5.40
CA ILE A 110 -8.84 -8.02 4.14
C ILE A 110 -9.45 -9.37 3.80
N GLU A 111 -8.71 -10.46 3.96
CA GLU A 111 -9.21 -11.82 3.74
C GLU A 111 -10.44 -12.14 4.60
N GLU A 112 -10.44 -11.75 5.88
CA GLU A 112 -11.62 -11.88 6.76
C GLU A 112 -12.84 -11.11 6.23
N VAL A 113 -12.65 -9.89 5.72
CA VAL A 113 -13.72 -9.09 5.07
C VAL A 113 -14.23 -9.81 3.81
N LEU A 114 -13.33 -10.36 3.01
CA LEU A 114 -13.69 -11.09 1.79
C LEU A 114 -14.46 -12.39 2.10
N GLN A 115 -14.11 -13.08 3.18
CA GLN A 115 -14.76 -14.33 3.60
C GLN A 115 -16.13 -14.08 4.26
N SER A 116 -16.33 -12.91 4.88
CA SER A 116 -17.56 -12.57 5.59
C SER A 116 -18.64 -11.91 4.73
N HIS A 117 -18.34 -11.58 3.46
CA HIS A 117 -19.26 -10.88 2.58
C HIS A 117 -19.43 -11.56 1.22
N HIS A 118 -20.69 -11.70 0.78
CA HIS A 118 -21.00 -12.18 -0.56
C HIS A 118 -21.16 -10.98 -1.51
N PHE A 119 -20.18 -10.80 -2.40
CA PHE A 119 -20.15 -9.69 -3.35
C PHE A 119 -21.02 -9.95 -4.59
N ARG A 120 -21.78 -8.94 -4.99
CA ARG A 120 -22.66 -9.01 -6.16
C ARG A 120 -21.94 -8.67 -7.46
N SER A 121 -20.93 -7.81 -7.38
CA SER A 121 -20.13 -7.35 -8.52
C SER A 121 -18.71 -6.99 -8.08
N GLY A 122 -17.80 -6.87 -9.05
CA GLY A 122 -16.46 -6.39 -8.72
C GLY A 122 -16.42 -4.92 -8.26
N GLU A 123 -17.42 -4.11 -8.61
CA GLU A 123 -17.58 -2.75 -8.07
C GLU A 123 -18.00 -2.76 -6.60
N ASP A 124 -18.92 -3.66 -6.23
CA ASP A 124 -19.35 -3.88 -4.85
C ASP A 124 -18.16 -4.33 -3.96
N LEU A 125 -17.32 -5.22 -4.51
CA LEU A 125 -16.04 -5.61 -3.89
C LEU A 125 -15.12 -4.41 -3.66
N GLU A 126 -14.83 -3.63 -4.70
CA GLU A 126 -13.89 -2.50 -4.61
C GLU A 126 -14.42 -1.42 -3.64
N THR A 127 -15.72 -1.13 -3.69
CA THR A 127 -16.39 -0.20 -2.76
C THR A 127 -16.28 -0.68 -1.32
N THR A 128 -16.52 -1.97 -1.07
CA THR A 128 -16.39 -2.57 0.26
C THR A 128 -14.96 -2.49 0.79
N LEU A 129 -13.96 -2.78 -0.04
CA LEU A 129 -12.55 -2.67 0.34
C LEU A 129 -12.16 -1.23 0.68
N HIS A 130 -12.60 -0.25 -0.11
CA HIS A 130 -12.36 1.16 0.17
C HIS A 130 -13.05 1.62 1.46
N ARG A 131 -14.29 1.17 1.71
CA ARG A 131 -15.00 1.45 2.97
C ARG A 131 -14.29 0.82 4.17
N TYR A 132 -13.77 -0.39 4.03
CA TYR A 132 -13.00 -1.02 5.09
C TYR A 132 -11.71 -0.25 5.40
N VAL A 133 -10.96 0.17 4.38
CA VAL A 133 -9.74 1.00 4.57
C VAL A 133 -10.06 2.35 5.19
N TRP A 134 -11.19 2.95 4.83
CA TRP A 134 -11.71 4.15 5.48
C TRP A 134 -11.91 3.91 6.98
N LEU A 135 -12.68 2.87 7.35
CA LEU A 135 -12.92 2.51 8.75
C LEU A 135 -11.62 2.22 9.49
N TYR A 136 -10.72 1.44 8.88
CA TYR A 136 -9.42 1.10 9.44
C TYR A 136 -8.61 2.35 9.77
N ASN A 137 -8.48 3.28 8.83
CA ASN A 137 -7.67 4.47 9.01
C ASN A 137 -8.30 5.51 9.97
N GLN A 138 -9.62 5.60 10.00
CA GLN A 138 -10.34 6.66 10.72
C GLN A 138 -10.82 6.24 12.11
N GLN A 139 -11.30 5.01 12.23
CA GLN A 139 -12.15 4.61 13.36
C GLN A 139 -11.58 3.45 14.14
N LEU A 140 -10.88 2.50 13.50
CA LEU A 140 -10.45 1.28 14.18
C LEU A 140 -9.13 1.50 14.95
N PRO A 141 -9.14 1.41 16.29
CA PRO A 141 -7.93 1.47 17.11
C PRO A 141 -6.94 0.36 16.76
N GLN A 142 -5.66 0.69 16.73
CA GLN A 142 -4.60 -0.30 16.57
C GLN A 142 -3.84 -0.48 17.88
N ALA A 143 -3.74 -1.73 18.37
CA ALA A 143 -3.00 -2.04 19.59
C ALA A 143 -1.54 -1.54 19.53
N ALA A 144 -0.90 -1.66 18.36
CA ALA A 144 0.45 -1.17 18.12
C ALA A 144 0.60 0.37 18.18
N LEU A 145 -0.51 1.12 18.27
CA LEU A 145 -0.57 2.57 18.36
C LEU A 145 -1.19 3.03 19.69
N ALA A 146 -1.07 2.24 20.76
CA ALA A 146 -1.71 2.50 22.05
C ALA A 146 -3.22 2.78 21.91
N SER A 147 -3.90 1.94 21.12
CA SER A 147 -5.33 2.04 20.83
C SER A 147 -5.76 3.35 20.14
N LYS A 148 -4.87 3.94 19.34
CA LYS A 148 -5.22 5.03 18.42
C LYS A 148 -5.54 4.49 17.02
N ALA A 149 -6.46 5.15 16.33
CA ALA A 149 -6.65 4.94 14.90
C ALA A 149 -5.44 5.51 14.11
N PRO A 150 -5.11 4.95 12.93
CA PRO A 150 -3.98 5.39 12.12
C PRO A 150 -3.94 6.89 11.82
N LEU A 151 -5.08 7.51 11.47
CA LEU A 151 -5.12 8.95 11.23
C LEU A 151 -4.86 9.75 12.50
N GLN A 152 -5.33 9.28 13.66
CA GLN A 152 -5.03 9.96 14.92
C GLN A 152 -3.53 9.92 15.22
N ALA A 153 -2.88 8.76 15.05
CA ALA A 153 -1.43 8.64 15.19
C ALA A 153 -0.68 9.55 14.19
N MET A 154 -1.15 9.65 12.95
CA MET A 154 -0.58 10.54 11.94
C MET A 154 -0.72 12.02 12.31
N LYS A 155 -1.88 12.44 12.83
CA LYS A 155 -2.10 13.80 13.34
C LYS A 155 -1.20 14.12 14.52
N ASP A 156 -1.02 13.17 15.44
CA ASP A 156 -0.11 13.32 16.57
C ASP A 156 1.34 13.48 16.09
N TRP A 157 1.78 12.67 15.12
CA TRP A 157 3.09 12.83 14.48
C TRP A 157 3.27 14.19 13.82
N HIS A 158 2.27 14.68 13.10
CA HIS A 158 2.32 16.01 12.46
C HIS A 158 2.46 17.15 13.46
N LYS A 159 1.90 17.04 14.67
CA LYS A 159 2.09 18.03 15.74
C LYS A 159 3.54 18.07 16.24
N ILE A 160 4.22 16.92 16.28
CA ILE A 160 5.57 16.78 16.82
C ILE A 160 6.64 17.08 15.75
N LYS A 161 6.37 16.67 14.51
CA LYS A 161 7.31 16.70 13.37
C LYS A 161 6.63 17.13 12.07
N PRO A 162 6.12 18.37 11.98
CA PRO A 162 5.40 18.85 10.80
C PRO A 162 6.26 18.85 9.52
N GLU A 163 7.58 18.97 9.63
CA GLU A 163 8.54 18.97 8.52
C GLU A 163 8.57 17.64 7.73
N LEU A 164 8.14 16.54 8.35
CA LEU A 164 8.03 15.22 7.70
C LEU A 164 6.83 15.12 6.76
N PHE A 165 5.96 16.12 6.77
CA PHE A 165 4.73 16.15 6.00
C PHE A 165 4.84 17.14 4.84
N LYS A 166 4.08 16.89 3.78
CA LYS A 166 3.93 17.81 2.64
C LYS A 166 2.56 18.47 2.59
N LYS A 167 1.60 17.92 3.34
CA LYS A 167 0.26 18.48 3.54
C LYS A 167 -0.27 18.05 4.90
N GLN A 168 -1.25 18.78 5.42
CA GLN A 168 -1.86 18.44 6.69
C GLN A 168 -2.49 17.02 6.64
N PRO A 169 -2.45 16.25 7.73
CA PRO A 169 -3.20 15.00 7.82
C PRO A 169 -4.70 15.29 7.96
N TYR A 170 -5.40 15.31 6.83
CA TYR A 170 -6.85 15.34 6.77
C TYR A 170 -7.35 14.16 5.93
N TYR A 171 -8.61 13.78 6.15
CA TYR A 171 -9.23 12.75 5.35
C TYR A 171 -9.87 13.38 4.11
N LEU A 172 -9.34 13.10 2.93
CA LEU A 172 -10.07 13.27 1.67
C LEU A 172 -10.87 12.00 1.42
N PRO A 173 -12.21 12.03 1.45
CA PRO A 173 -12.99 10.97 0.82
C PRO A 173 -12.81 11.08 -0.70
N GLY A 174 -11.97 10.22 -1.29
CA GLY A 174 -11.90 10.02 -2.74
C GLY A 174 -10.55 10.31 -3.39
N CYS A 175 -10.46 9.97 -4.68
CA CYS A 175 -9.39 10.42 -5.55
C CYS A 175 -9.57 11.92 -5.79
N ASP A 176 -8.50 12.71 -5.59
CA ASP A 176 -8.44 14.04 -6.17
C ASP A 176 -8.57 13.86 -7.69
N SER A 177 -9.70 14.35 -8.24
CA SER A 177 -10.00 14.49 -9.68
C SER A 177 -8.84 15.15 -10.42
#